data_AF-A0A0F9CBC7-F1
#
_entry.id   AF-A0A0F9CBC7-F1
#
_cell.length_a   1.000
_cell.length_b   1.000
_cell.length_c   1.000
_cell.angle_alpha   90.00
_cell.angle_beta   90.00
_cell.angle_gamma   90.00
#
_symmetry.space_group_name_H-M   'P 1'
#
loop_
_entity.id
_entity.type
_entity.pdbx_description
1 polymer ?
#
loop_
_entity_poly.entity_id
_entity_poly.type
_entity_poly.pdbx_seq_one_letter_code
_entity_poly.pdbx_strand_id
1 'polypeptide(L)'
;MTWYKVTRMNGSSFHDPTVTYEAGRRVRPKPHSGDRKLCGEGTLHASPSPPEAMRYGKWPCRLFEVEGTPFIQDTDKAGFRQLRVKQELDAWRVFGPNGRHVEAVLERIAVCTPDEIDRLAAARCAVWAAAQAVAWDAARAAARDAAWCTARDAAR
;
A
#
# COMPACT_ATOMS: atom_id res chain seq x y z
N MET A 1 12.86 19.93 -3.48
CA MET A 1 11.79 19.16 -2.83
C MET A 1 11.94 17.71 -3.23
N THR A 2 11.88 16.81 -2.25
CA THR A 2 12.00 15.36 -2.47
C THR A 2 10.68 14.78 -2.93
N TRP A 3 10.74 13.88 -3.89
CA TRP A 3 9.60 13.13 -4.41
C TRP A 3 9.96 11.65 -4.51
N TYR A 4 8.96 10.81 -4.70
CA TYR A 4 9.12 9.35 -4.71
C TYR A 4 8.55 8.75 -5.99
N LYS A 5 9.30 7.81 -6.55
CA LYS A 5 8.92 7.08 -7.76
C LYS A 5 8.97 5.59 -7.50
N VAL A 6 7.89 4.89 -7.82
CA VAL A 6 7.89 3.44 -7.93
C VAL A 6 8.08 2.99 -9.38
N THR A 7 8.79 1.88 -9.56
CA THR A 7 9.01 1.25 -10.86
C THR A 7 8.82 -0.26 -10.77
N ARG A 8 8.76 -0.92 -11.93
CA ARG A 8 8.91 -2.38 -12.00
C ARG A 8 10.28 -2.80 -11.47
N MET A 9 10.43 -4.09 -11.18
CA MET A 9 11.69 -4.68 -10.72
C MET A 9 12.86 -4.46 -11.70
N ASN A 10 12.60 -4.38 -13.01
CA ASN A 10 13.63 -4.04 -14.00
C ASN A 10 13.96 -2.53 -14.09
N GLY A 11 13.43 -1.70 -13.19
CA GLY A 11 13.65 -0.24 -13.16
C GLY A 11 12.77 0.56 -14.13
N SER A 12 11.94 -0.07 -14.96
CA SER A 12 11.05 0.64 -15.89
C SER A 12 9.80 1.23 -15.24
N SER A 13 9.36 2.39 -15.71
CA SER A 13 8.11 3.02 -15.28
C SER A 13 6.91 2.11 -15.53
N PHE A 14 5.96 2.05 -14.59
CA PHE A 14 4.70 1.32 -14.77
C PHE A 14 3.87 1.85 -15.95
N HIS A 15 3.91 3.16 -16.21
CA HIS A 15 3.16 3.79 -17.31
C HIS A 15 3.86 3.62 -18.66
N ASP A 16 5.14 3.97 -18.76
CA ASP A 16 5.93 3.83 -19.99
C ASP A 16 7.14 2.91 -19.74
N PRO A 17 7.12 1.65 -20.21
CA PRO A 17 8.20 0.68 -19.97
C PRO A 17 9.55 1.09 -20.57
N THR A 18 9.59 2.04 -21.49
CA THR A 18 10.84 2.52 -22.11
C THR A 18 11.59 3.52 -21.24
N VAL A 19 10.94 4.09 -20.23
CA VAL A 19 11.55 5.04 -19.30
C VAL A 19 12.05 4.26 -18.09
N THR A 20 13.37 4.18 -17.94
CA THR A 20 14.05 3.48 -16.83
C THR A 20 14.60 4.45 -15.80
N TYR A 21 14.63 4.01 -14.54
CA TYR A 21 15.14 4.75 -13.39
C TYR A 21 16.26 3.95 -12.75
N GLU A 22 17.38 4.64 -12.51
CA GLU A 22 18.54 4.11 -11.79
C GLU A 22 19.11 5.23 -10.94
N ALA A 23 19.64 4.90 -9.76
CA ALA A 23 20.26 5.87 -8.87
C ALA A 23 21.35 6.70 -9.60
N GLY A 24 21.35 8.01 -9.39
CA GLY A 24 22.29 8.94 -10.01
C GLY A 24 21.91 9.42 -11.43
N ARG A 25 20.94 8.78 -12.11
CA ARG A 25 20.55 9.18 -13.48
C ARG A 25 19.63 10.40 -13.50
N ARG A 26 19.66 11.14 -14.61
CA ARG A 26 18.58 12.07 -14.99
C ARG A 26 17.65 11.36 -15.95
N VAL A 27 16.36 11.44 -15.67
CA VAL A 27 15.30 10.79 -16.44
C VAL A 27 14.48 11.88 -17.12
N ARG A 28 14.18 11.68 -18.40
CA ARG A 28 13.29 12.53 -19.20
C ARG A 28 12.22 11.64 -19.84
N PRO A 29 10.98 12.15 -20.01
CA PRO A 29 9.97 11.44 -20.77
C PRO A 29 10.34 11.47 -22.26
N LYS A 30 9.68 10.65 -23.06
CA LYS A 30 9.79 10.73 -24.53
C LYS A 30 9.49 12.17 -25.00
N PRO A 31 10.14 12.62 -26.09
CA PRO A 31 9.78 13.87 -26.75
C PRO A 31 8.28 13.89 -27.04
N HIS A 32 7.64 15.00 -26.69
CA HIS A 32 6.21 15.24 -26.92
C HIS A 32 6.04 16.71 -27.29
N SER A 33 5.39 16.95 -28.43
CA SER A 33 5.18 18.27 -29.03
C SER A 33 3.83 18.90 -28.66
N GLY A 34 2.90 18.13 -28.09
CA GLY A 34 1.59 18.61 -27.69
C GLY A 34 1.50 19.11 -26.25
N ASP A 35 0.30 19.51 -25.86
CA ASP A 35 -0.02 19.86 -24.49
C ASP A 35 0.24 18.68 -23.55
N ARG A 36 0.85 18.99 -22.41
CA ARG A 36 1.16 18.01 -21.38
C ARG A 36 0.10 18.07 -20.29
N LYS A 37 -0.50 16.93 -20.01
CA LYS A 37 -1.42 16.72 -18.88
C LYS A 37 -0.72 15.89 -17.81
N LEU A 38 -1.25 15.96 -16.58
CA LEU A 38 -0.68 15.24 -15.43
C LEU A 38 -0.69 13.73 -15.62
N CYS A 39 -1.62 13.17 -16.38
CA CYS A 39 -1.67 11.73 -16.70
C CYS A 39 -1.59 11.53 -18.21
N GLY A 40 -0.55 12.10 -18.85
CA GLY A 40 -0.43 12.09 -20.30
C GLY A 40 1.01 11.88 -20.78
N GLU A 41 1.14 11.68 -22.09
CA GLU A 41 2.42 11.55 -22.76
C GLU A 41 3.31 12.78 -22.53
N GLY A 42 4.63 12.54 -22.52
CA GLY A 42 5.58 13.61 -22.24
C GLY A 42 5.63 14.05 -20.77
N THR A 43 4.96 13.38 -19.83
CA THR A 43 4.99 13.74 -18.40
C THR A 43 5.55 12.58 -17.57
N LEU A 44 6.54 12.85 -16.72
CA LEU A 44 6.99 11.93 -15.68
C LEU A 44 6.19 12.19 -14.40
N HIS A 45 5.87 11.14 -13.63
CA HIS A 45 5.15 11.29 -12.36
C HIS A 45 5.99 10.82 -11.19
N ALA A 46 5.95 11.60 -10.11
CA ALA A 46 6.44 11.24 -8.79
C ALA A 46 5.47 11.78 -7.73
N SER A 47 5.47 11.17 -6.54
CA SER A 47 4.54 11.48 -5.45
C SER A 47 5.25 12.05 -4.21
N PRO A 48 4.54 12.79 -3.34
CA PRO A 48 5.16 13.41 -2.17
C PRO A 48 5.57 12.40 -1.09
N SER A 49 4.99 11.20 -1.09
CA SER A 49 5.38 10.10 -0.19
C SER A 49 5.49 8.74 -0.91
N PRO A 50 6.24 7.77 -0.34
CA PRO A 50 6.28 6.41 -0.88
C PRO A 50 4.91 5.69 -0.94
N PRO A 51 4.02 5.78 0.08
CA PRO A 51 2.70 5.18 -0.01
C PRO A 51 1.82 5.76 -1.12
N GLU A 52 1.90 7.06 -1.38
CA GLU A 52 1.19 7.68 -2.51
C GLU A 52 1.78 7.25 -3.85
N ALA A 53 3.12 7.16 -3.95
CA ALA A 53 3.77 6.66 -5.17
C ALA A 53 3.26 5.24 -5.51
N MET A 54 3.06 4.41 -4.49
CA MET A 54 2.60 3.03 -4.63
C MET A 54 1.19 2.90 -5.22
N ARG A 55 0.32 3.90 -5.04
CA ARG A 55 -1.02 3.94 -5.67
C ARG A 55 -0.95 3.86 -7.20
N TYR A 56 0.20 4.24 -7.76
CA TYR A 56 0.46 4.28 -9.20
C TYR A 56 1.40 3.16 -9.67
N GLY A 57 1.64 2.15 -8.82
CA GLY A 57 2.48 0.98 -9.12
C GLY A 57 1.83 -0.33 -8.67
N LYS A 58 2.62 -1.41 -8.70
CA LYS A 58 2.22 -2.75 -8.24
C LYS A 58 3.39 -3.41 -7.53
N TRP A 59 3.12 -4.21 -6.50
CA TRP A 59 4.13 -5.03 -5.83
C TRP A 59 4.36 -6.32 -6.63
N PRO A 60 5.61 -6.83 -6.75
CA PRO A 60 6.86 -6.25 -6.28
C PRO A 60 7.33 -5.06 -7.12
N CYS A 61 7.94 -4.08 -6.46
CA CYS A 61 8.43 -2.85 -7.09
C CYS A 61 9.79 -2.43 -6.53
N ARG A 62 10.45 -1.51 -7.24
CA ARG A 62 11.57 -0.73 -6.71
C ARG A 62 11.06 0.66 -6.34
N LEU A 63 11.68 1.28 -5.34
CA LEU A 63 11.34 2.60 -4.84
C LEU A 63 12.55 3.52 -4.98
N PHE A 64 12.34 4.70 -5.55
CA PHE A 64 13.38 5.71 -5.71
C PHE A 64 13.00 7.03 -5.07
N GLU A 65 14.00 7.66 -4.48
CA GLU A 65 13.96 9.07 -4.15
C GLU A 65 14.39 9.88 -5.38
N VAL A 66 13.59 10.87 -5.77
CA VAL A 66 13.83 11.71 -6.94
C VAL A 66 13.66 13.19 -6.63
N GLU A 67 14.37 14.02 -7.39
CA GLU A 67 14.27 15.47 -7.35
C GLU A 67 13.83 16.03 -8.70
N GLY A 68 13.00 17.06 -8.68
CA GLY A 68 12.61 17.79 -9.87
C GLY A 68 11.74 18.99 -9.53
N THR A 69 11.58 19.87 -10.52
CA THR A 69 10.62 20.98 -10.44
C THR A 69 9.33 20.54 -11.12
N PRO A 70 8.23 20.39 -10.37
CA PRO A 70 6.96 20.03 -10.96
C PRO A 70 6.42 21.19 -11.78
N PHE A 71 5.76 20.90 -12.91
CA PHE A 71 5.09 21.91 -13.73
C PHE A 71 3.55 21.78 -13.68
N ILE A 72 3.07 20.69 -13.10
CA ILE A 72 1.65 20.42 -12.84
C ILE A 72 1.59 19.56 -11.58
N GLN A 73 0.65 19.85 -10.68
CA GLN A 73 0.54 19.17 -9.39
C GLN A 73 -0.92 18.84 -9.09
N ASP A 74 -1.10 17.73 -8.40
CA ASP A 74 -2.31 17.31 -7.71
C ASP A 74 -1.94 17.00 -6.26
N THR A 75 -2.93 16.62 -5.45
CA THR A 75 -2.79 16.30 -4.04
C THR A 75 -1.79 15.19 -3.75
N ASP A 76 -1.76 14.12 -4.56
CA ASP A 76 -0.99 12.90 -4.29
C ASP A 76 0.12 12.59 -5.32
N LYS A 77 0.27 13.44 -6.34
CA LYS A 77 1.31 13.31 -7.37
C LYS A 77 1.59 14.63 -8.08
N ALA A 78 2.75 14.70 -8.73
CA ALA A 78 3.13 15.80 -9.58
C ALA A 78 3.72 15.34 -10.92
N GLY A 79 3.63 16.21 -11.91
CA GLY A 79 4.15 16.01 -13.26
C GLY A 79 5.46 16.77 -13.49
N PHE A 80 6.42 16.10 -14.12
CA PHE A 80 7.78 16.59 -14.32
C PHE A 80 8.23 16.43 -15.77
N ARG A 81 9.03 17.40 -16.23
CA ARG A 81 9.73 17.32 -17.54
C ARG A 81 11.07 16.60 -17.42
N GLN A 82 11.63 16.57 -16.22
CA GLN A 82 12.88 15.89 -15.90
C GLN A 82 12.89 15.57 -14.40
N LEU A 83 13.41 14.39 -14.07
CA LEU A 83 13.71 13.99 -12.70
C LEU A 83 15.20 13.67 -12.59
N ARG A 84 15.80 13.94 -11.43
CA ARG A 84 17.09 13.39 -11.03
C ARG A 84 16.82 12.30 -10.01
N VAL A 85 17.25 11.08 -10.29
CA VAL A 85 17.16 9.98 -9.32
C VAL A 85 18.30 10.11 -8.34
N LYS A 86 17.97 10.24 -7.05
CA LYS A 86 18.95 10.44 -5.99
C LYS A 86 19.52 9.11 -5.53
N GLN A 87 18.65 8.23 -5.12
CA GLN A 87 18.98 6.92 -4.58
C GLN A 87 17.80 5.97 -4.72
N GLU A 88 18.11 4.68 -4.68
CA GLU A 88 17.12 3.65 -4.44
C GLU A 88 16.92 3.52 -2.92
N LEU A 89 15.66 3.29 -2.53
CA LEU A 89 15.27 3.08 -1.15
C LEU A 89 14.75 1.66 -0.98
N ASP A 90 14.72 1.18 0.26
CA ASP A 90 14.11 -0.10 0.57
C ASP A 90 12.64 -0.12 0.12
N ALA A 91 12.25 -1.16 -0.63
CA ALA A 91 10.94 -1.25 -1.24
C ALA A 91 9.80 -1.25 -0.20
N TRP A 92 9.99 -1.85 0.98
CA TRP A 92 8.99 -1.91 2.05
C TRP A 92 8.46 -0.55 2.50
N ARG A 93 9.20 0.54 2.28
CA ARG A 93 8.77 1.89 2.65
C ARG A 93 7.49 2.32 1.93
N VAL A 94 7.15 1.70 0.80
CA VAL A 94 5.86 1.92 0.11
C VAL A 94 4.65 1.56 0.96
N PHE A 95 4.82 0.75 2.01
CA PHE A 95 3.75 0.35 2.94
C PHE A 95 3.64 1.28 4.17
N GLY A 96 4.44 2.36 4.22
CA GLY A 96 4.37 3.35 5.29
C GLY A 96 5.06 2.88 6.59
N PRO A 97 4.66 3.43 7.75
CA PRO A 97 5.35 3.21 9.03
C PRO A 97 5.48 1.74 9.45
N ASN A 98 4.49 0.91 9.10
CA ASN A 98 4.48 -0.52 9.42
C ASN A 98 5.13 -1.38 8.32
N GLY A 99 5.83 -0.76 7.35
CA GLY A 99 6.22 -1.45 6.13
C GLY A 99 7.16 -2.64 6.34
N ARG A 100 8.05 -2.60 7.34
CA ARG A 100 8.88 -3.76 7.71
C ARG A 100 8.05 -4.95 8.19
N HIS A 101 6.94 -4.72 8.88
CA HIS A 101 6.04 -5.80 9.30
C HIS A 101 5.29 -6.40 8.10
N VAL A 102 4.86 -5.55 7.15
CA VAL A 102 4.24 -6.02 5.90
C VAL A 102 5.24 -6.83 5.07
N GLU A 103 6.48 -6.35 4.92
CA GLU A 103 7.55 -7.08 4.23
C GLU A 103 7.82 -8.43 4.88
N ALA A 104 7.94 -8.50 6.20
CA ALA A 104 8.14 -9.78 6.90
C ALA A 104 7.00 -10.78 6.65
N VAL A 105 5.75 -10.32 6.57
CA VAL A 105 4.61 -11.18 6.20
C VAL A 105 4.71 -11.63 4.75
N LEU A 106 5.06 -10.74 3.83
CA LEU A 106 5.21 -11.07 2.40
C LEU A 106 6.36 -12.06 2.17
N GLU A 107 7.51 -11.86 2.82
CA GLU A 107 8.64 -12.78 2.80
C GLU A 107 8.24 -14.15 3.35
N ARG A 108 7.48 -14.17 4.45
CA ARG A 108 7.01 -15.43 5.02
C ARG A 108 6.07 -16.15 4.07
N ILE A 109 5.08 -15.45 3.50
CA ILE A 109 4.13 -16.03 2.54
C ILE A 109 4.86 -16.58 1.30
N ALA A 110 5.90 -15.88 0.82
CA ALA A 110 6.66 -16.29 -0.37
C ALA A 110 7.35 -17.66 -0.24
N VAL A 111 7.58 -18.13 0.99
CA VAL A 111 8.22 -19.43 1.29
C VAL A 111 7.31 -20.40 2.03
N CYS A 112 6.05 -20.06 2.27
CA CYS A 112 5.11 -20.93 2.97
C CYS A 112 4.77 -22.16 2.12
N THR A 113 4.69 -23.31 2.77
CA THR A 113 4.12 -24.52 2.15
C THR A 113 2.59 -24.47 2.16
N PRO A 114 1.90 -25.22 1.28
CA PRO A 114 0.45 -25.35 1.32
C PRO A 114 -0.08 -25.73 2.72
N ASP A 115 0.55 -26.69 3.40
CA ASP A 115 0.17 -27.11 4.76
C ASP A 115 0.29 -25.98 5.79
N GLU A 116 1.25 -25.08 5.63
CA GLU A 116 1.41 -23.92 6.52
C GLU A 116 0.31 -22.88 6.27
N ILE A 117 -0.10 -22.70 5.01
CA ILE A 117 -1.23 -21.84 4.64
C ILE A 117 -2.54 -22.42 5.20
N ASP A 118 -2.76 -23.73 5.07
CA ASP A 118 -3.95 -24.40 5.61
C ASP A 118 -4.01 -24.31 7.13
N ARG A 119 -2.87 -24.51 7.81
CA ARG A 119 -2.77 -24.30 9.27
C ARG A 119 -3.08 -22.86 9.67
N LEU A 120 -2.58 -21.87 8.93
CA LEU A 120 -2.87 -20.47 9.21
C LEU A 120 -4.37 -20.14 8.99
N ALA A 121 -4.97 -20.68 7.94
CA ALA A 121 -6.41 -20.54 7.66
C ALA A 121 -7.26 -21.19 8.77
N ALA A 122 -6.91 -22.41 9.18
CA ALA A 122 -7.58 -23.13 10.26
C ALA A 122 -7.48 -22.37 11.59
N ALA A 123 -6.29 -21.86 11.94
CA ALA A 123 -6.07 -21.05 13.13
C ALA A 123 -6.92 -19.77 13.11
N ARG A 124 -6.97 -19.07 11.98
CA ARG A 124 -7.83 -17.89 11.81
C ARG A 124 -9.31 -18.25 12.00
N CYS A 125 -9.80 -19.31 11.39
CA CYS A 125 -11.19 -19.76 11.54
C CYS A 125 -11.51 -20.11 13.00
N ALA A 126 -10.62 -20.83 13.69
CA ALA A 126 -10.78 -21.19 15.09
C ALA A 126 -10.85 -19.95 16.01
N VAL A 127 -9.96 -18.97 15.81
CA VAL A 127 -9.96 -17.71 16.58
C VAL A 127 -11.26 -16.93 16.35
N TRP A 128 -11.72 -16.82 15.10
CA TRP A 128 -12.98 -16.13 14.78
C TRP A 128 -14.19 -16.83 15.40
N ALA A 129 -14.26 -18.16 15.32
CA ALA A 129 -15.34 -18.94 15.92
C ALA A 129 -15.36 -18.79 17.45
N ALA A 130 -14.19 -18.85 18.10
CA ALA A 130 -14.06 -18.66 19.54
C ALA A 130 -14.51 -17.25 19.97
N ALA A 131 -14.05 -16.20 19.28
CA ALA A 131 -14.45 -14.82 19.56
C ALA A 131 -15.96 -14.62 19.39
N GLN A 132 -16.55 -15.21 18.34
CA GLN A 132 -17.99 -15.14 18.10
C GLN A 132 -18.79 -15.87 19.20
N ALA A 133 -18.34 -17.06 19.63
CA ALA A 133 -18.99 -17.80 20.70
C ALA A 133 -19.02 -17.01 22.02
N VAL A 134 -17.88 -16.44 22.41
CA VAL A 134 -17.75 -15.59 23.61
C VAL A 134 -18.69 -14.38 23.52
N ALA A 135 -18.76 -13.72 22.35
CA ALA A 135 -19.65 -12.59 22.14
C ALA A 135 -21.13 -12.98 22.27
N TRP A 136 -21.54 -14.11 21.70
CA TRP A 136 -22.91 -14.62 21.82
C TRP A 136 -23.27 -15.03 23.24
N ASP A 137 -22.36 -15.67 23.97
CA ASP A 137 -22.57 -16.05 25.37
C ASP A 137 -22.78 -14.81 26.24
N ALA A 138 -21.93 -13.80 26.09
CA ALA A 138 -22.06 -12.53 26.80
C ALA A 138 -23.41 -11.83 26.49
N ALA A 139 -23.79 -11.77 25.20
CA ALA A 139 -25.05 -11.17 24.79
C ALA A 139 -26.28 -11.92 25.35
N ARG A 140 -26.26 -13.26 25.34
CA ARG A 140 -27.34 -14.09 25.90
C ARG A 140 -27.46 -13.95 27.41
N ALA A 141 -26.33 -13.88 28.12
CA ALA A 141 -26.34 -13.64 29.56
C ALA A 141 -26.97 -12.28 29.89
N ALA A 142 -26.52 -11.21 29.24
CA ALA A 142 -27.06 -9.87 29.44
C ALA A 142 -28.56 -9.78 29.12
N ALA A 143 -29.02 -10.43 28.03
CA ALA A 143 -30.43 -10.45 27.67
C ALA A 143 -31.31 -11.18 28.71
N ARG A 144 -30.81 -12.30 29.26
CA ARG A 144 -31.51 -13.04 30.32
C ARG A 144 -31.57 -12.26 31.61
N ASP A 145 -30.49 -11.63 32.01
CA ASP A 145 -30.45 -10.78 33.21
C ASP A 145 -31.43 -9.62 33.08
N ALA A 146 -31.44 -8.92 31.94
CA ALA A 146 -32.39 -7.85 31.68
C ALA A 146 -33.85 -8.33 31.71
N ALA A 147 -34.14 -9.47 31.08
CA ALA A 147 -35.47 -10.06 31.10
C ALA A 147 -35.90 -10.45 32.52
N TRP A 148 -34.99 -11.00 33.32
CA TRP A 148 -35.27 -11.41 34.69
C TRP A 148 -35.51 -10.22 35.62
N CYS A 149 -34.70 -9.16 35.50
CA CYS A 149 -34.92 -7.90 36.20
C CYS A 149 -36.30 -7.31 35.85
N THR A 150 -36.62 -7.24 34.56
CA THR A 150 -37.91 -6.71 34.08
C THR A 150 -39.09 -7.53 34.62
N ALA A 151 -38.98 -8.86 34.60
CA ALA A 151 -40.03 -9.74 35.12
C ALA A 151 -40.22 -9.60 36.64
N ARG A 152 -39.13 -9.41 37.40
CA ARG A 152 -39.21 -9.15 38.85
C ARG A 152 -39.83 -7.80 39.17
N ASP A 153 -39.51 -6.77 38.40
CA ASP A 153 -40.08 -5.44 38.58
C ASP A 153 -41.58 -5.43 38.26
N ALA A 154 -42.01 -6.17 37.23
CA ALA A 154 -43.42 -6.32 36.89
C ALA A 154 -44.24 -7.13 37.92
N ALA A 155 -43.58 -7.91 38.79
CA ALA A 155 -44.22 -8.74 39.81
C ALA A 155 -44.28 -8.06 41.20
N ARG A 156 -43.80 -6.81 41.32
CA ARG A 156 -43.86 -5.98 42.53
C ARG A 156 -44.99 -4.97 42.45
#